data_AF-A0A448MIJ0-F1
#
_entry.id   AF-A0A448MIJ0-F1
#
_cell.length_a   1.000
_cell.length_b   1.000
_cell.length_c   1.000
_cell.angle_alpha   90.00
_cell.angle_beta   90.00
_cell.angle_gamma   90.00
#
_symmetry.space_group_name_H-M   'P 1'
#
loop_
_entity.id
_entity.type
_entity.pdbx_description
1 polymer ?
#
loop_
_entity_poly.entity_id
_entity_poly.type
_entity_poly.pdbx_seq_one_letter_code
_entity_poly.pdbx_strand_id
1 'polypeptide(L)'
;MEISNQLTPFLSFSREQWANLRKSVPLKLTEQDLKPLLGFNEELSLDEVSTIYLPLTRLINYYIDENLRRQTVLNRFLSGQSPKVPYIISIAGSVAVGKSTSARILQSLLSHWPNERKVDLITTDGFLYPLEN
;
A
#
# COMPACT_ATOMS: atom_id res chain seq x y z
N MET A 1 3.11 6.74 32.49
CA MET A 1 3.25 6.02 31.22
C MET A 1 2.86 4.58 31.51
N GLU A 2 1.58 4.24 31.35
CA GLU A 2 1.14 2.86 31.57
C GLU A 2 1.49 2.03 30.33
N ILE A 3 2.50 1.19 30.49
CA ILE A 3 2.83 0.15 29.53
C ILE A 3 1.90 -1.01 29.87
N SER A 4 0.82 -1.17 29.10
CA SER A 4 0.07 -2.42 29.11
C SER A 4 1.02 -3.53 28.68
N ASN A 5 1.31 -4.44 29.61
CA ASN A 5 2.35 -5.46 29.52
C ASN A 5 1.89 -6.70 28.72
N GLN A 6 1.08 -6.49 27.68
CA GLN A 6 0.67 -7.56 26.76
C GLN A 6 1.60 -7.56 25.56
N LEU A 7 2.44 -8.59 25.45
CA LEU A 7 3.19 -8.89 24.24
C LEU A 7 2.21 -9.17 23.10
N THR A 8 2.08 -8.22 22.17
CA THR A 8 1.33 -8.40 20.93
C THR A 8 2.31 -8.52 19.77
N PRO A 9 1.95 -9.21 18.68
CA PRO A 9 2.78 -9.24 17.47
C PRO A 9 2.72 -7.90 16.68
N PHE A 10 2.01 -6.89 17.19
CA PHE A 10 1.76 -5.63 16.53
C PHE A 10 2.49 -4.47 17.21
N LEU A 11 3.00 -3.56 16.38
CA LEU A 11 3.46 -2.25 16.83
C LEU A 11 2.30 -1.26 16.68
N SER A 12 1.97 -0.57 17.77
CA SER A 12 0.91 0.43 17.80
C SER A 12 1.51 1.83 17.70
N PHE A 13 0.90 2.66 16.86
CA PHE A 13 1.29 4.06 16.66
C PHE A 13 0.06 4.95 16.80
N SER A 14 0.20 6.08 17.48
CA SER A 14 -0.75 7.18 17.34
C SER A 14 -0.64 7.78 15.93
N ARG A 15 -1.69 8.51 15.50
CA ARG A 15 -1.69 9.22 14.21
C ARG A 15 -0.46 10.12 14.05
N GLU A 16 -0.10 10.85 15.10
CA GLU A 16 1.07 11.74 15.11
C GLU A 16 2.40 10.96 14.99
N GLN A 17 2.54 9.87 15.76
CA GLN A 17 3.73 9.01 15.68
C GLN A 17 3.89 8.43 14.28
N TRP A 18 2.79 7.99 13.66
CA TRP A 18 2.78 7.45 12.31
C TRP A 18 3.14 8.51 11.25
N ALA A 19 2.55 9.70 11.35
CA ALA A 19 2.80 10.80 10.42
C ALA A 19 4.29 11.21 10.39
N ASN A 20 4.95 11.18 11.55
CA ASN A 20 6.37 11.48 11.68
C ASN A 20 7.28 10.47 10.96
N LEU A 21 6.78 9.27 10.63
CA LEU A 21 7.51 8.26 9.85
C LEU A 21 7.62 8.60 8.36
N ARG A 22 6.92 9.63 7.86
CA ARG A 22 7.04 10.08 6.47
C ARG A 22 8.48 10.44 6.09
N LYS A 23 9.33 10.83 7.07
CA LYS A 23 10.71 11.37 6.97
C LYS A 23 11.20 11.67 5.55
N SER A 24 11.37 12.94 5.20
CA SER A 24 12.04 13.46 3.98
C SER A 24 11.62 12.88 2.62
N VAL A 25 10.60 12.02 2.55
CA VAL A 25 10.04 11.57 1.28
C VAL A 25 9.29 12.75 0.67
N PRO A 26 9.71 13.26 -0.50
CA PRO A 26 8.96 14.32 -1.17
C PRO A 26 7.63 13.75 -1.65
N LEU A 27 6.52 14.39 -1.27
CA LEU A 27 5.23 14.14 -1.86
C LEU A 27 5.26 14.68 -3.30
N LYS A 28 5.32 13.78 -4.29
CA LYS A 28 5.25 14.16 -5.71
C LYS A 28 3.81 14.35 -6.21
N LEU A 29 2.81 13.85 -5.48
CA LEU A 29 1.41 13.97 -5.87
C LEU A 29 0.81 15.30 -5.43
N THR A 30 0.06 15.91 -6.33
CA THR A 30 -0.75 17.10 -6.10
C THR A 30 -2.20 16.71 -5.76
N GLU A 31 -3.01 17.68 -5.32
CA GLU A 31 -4.46 17.47 -5.15
C GLU A 31 -5.13 16.99 -6.43
N GLN A 32 -4.67 17.47 -7.58
CA GLN A 32 -5.24 17.12 -8.88
C GLN A 32 -4.96 15.66 -9.23
N ASP A 33 -3.84 15.10 -8.80
CA ASP A 33 -3.49 13.70 -9.02
C ASP A 33 -4.31 12.74 -8.14
N LEU A 34 -4.83 13.25 -7.01
CA LEU A 34 -5.60 12.46 -6.05
C LEU A 34 -7.10 12.49 -6.33
N LYS A 35 -7.65 13.58 -6.87
CA LYS A 35 -9.07 13.72 -7.20
C LYS A 35 -9.65 12.55 -8.01
N PRO A 36 -8.99 12.02 -9.06
CA PRO A 36 -9.51 10.90 -9.84
C PRO A 36 -9.54 9.56 -9.08
N LEU A 37 -8.81 9.43 -7.98
CA LEU A 37 -8.68 8.19 -7.21
C LEU A 37 -9.79 8.02 -6.16
N LEU A 38 -10.55 9.09 -5.91
CA LEU A 38 -11.64 9.12 -4.96
C LEU A 38 -12.88 8.48 -5.54
N GLY A 39 -13.57 7.69 -4.70
CA GLY A 39 -14.87 7.15 -5.03
C GLY A 39 -15.95 8.23 -5.02
N PHE A 40 -17.16 7.81 -5.38
CA PHE A 40 -18.35 8.65 -5.29
C PHE A 40 -18.58 9.07 -3.82
N ASN A 41 -18.72 10.38 -3.56
CA ASN A 41 -18.90 10.99 -2.23
C ASN A 41 -17.75 10.81 -1.22
N GLU A 42 -16.51 10.59 -1.67
CA GLU A 42 -15.36 10.54 -0.76
C GLU A 42 -14.55 11.82 -0.81
N GLU A 43 -14.41 12.47 0.35
CA GLU A 43 -13.45 13.55 0.56
C GLU A 43 -12.18 12.99 1.18
N LEU A 44 -11.07 13.04 0.42
CA LEU A 44 -9.75 12.77 0.95
C LEU A 44 -8.92 14.05 0.85
N SER A 45 -8.47 14.53 2.00
CA SER A 45 -7.57 15.68 2.06
C SER A 45 -6.14 15.26 1.70
N LEU A 46 -5.34 16.21 1.18
CA LEU A 46 -3.89 16.03 1.09
C LEU A 46 -3.26 15.69 2.43
N ASP A 47 -3.83 16.22 3.51
CA ASP A 47 -3.36 15.93 4.86
C ASP A 47 -3.45 14.42 5.15
N GLU A 48 -4.57 13.79 4.87
CA GLU A 48 -4.74 12.35 5.10
C GLU A 48 -3.73 11.53 4.26
N VAL A 49 -3.51 11.91 3.01
CA VAL A 49 -2.50 11.27 2.15
C VAL A 49 -1.09 11.42 2.72
N SER A 50 -0.71 12.64 3.11
CA SER A 50 0.61 12.94 3.67
C SER A 50 0.84 12.24 5.01
N THR A 51 -0.18 12.21 5.86
CA THR A 51 -0.12 11.78 7.25
C THR A 51 -0.22 10.26 7.38
N ILE A 52 -1.06 9.59 6.56
CA ILE A 52 -1.33 8.15 6.66
C ILE A 52 -0.70 7.36 5.51
N TYR A 53 -1.01 7.75 4.27
CA TYR A 53 -0.70 6.92 3.11
C TYR A 53 0.74 7.03 2.63
N LEU A 54 1.42 8.17 2.80
CA LEU A 54 2.85 8.29 2.48
C LEU A 54 3.74 7.41 3.37
N PRO A 55 3.64 7.45 4.72
CA PRO A 55 4.39 6.52 5.55
C PRO A 55 4.10 5.05 5.22
N LEU A 56 2.83 4.72 4.95
CA LEU A 56 2.42 3.35 4.58
C LEU A 56 3.05 2.91 3.25
N THR A 57 2.98 3.75 2.22
CA THR A 57 3.58 3.49 0.91
C THR A 57 5.09 3.29 1.04
N ARG A 58 5.76 4.10 1.86
CA ARG A 58 7.18 3.96 2.13
C ARG A 58 7.49 2.62 2.81
N LEU A 59 6.71 2.25 3.82
CA LEU A 59 6.86 0.97 4.52
C LEU A 59 6.70 -0.19 3.56
N ILE A 60 5.66 -0.19 2.73
CA ILE A 60 5.42 -1.20 1.70
C ILE A 60 6.59 -1.29 0.73
N ASN A 61 7.17 -0.16 0.31
CA ASN A 61 8.35 -0.17 -0.57
C ASN A 61 9.56 -0.83 0.09
N TYR A 62 9.80 -0.64 1.39
CA TYR A 62 10.85 -1.38 2.09
C TYR A 62 10.63 -2.90 2.03
N TYR A 63 9.38 -3.36 2.20
CA TYR A 63 9.05 -4.79 2.07
C TYR A 63 9.25 -5.32 0.63
N ILE A 64 8.85 -4.54 -0.38
CA ILE A 64 9.04 -4.89 -1.79
C ILE A 64 10.54 -5.02 -2.11
N ASP A 65 11.33 -4.01 -1.75
CA ASP A 65 12.76 -3.95 -2.07
C ASP A 65 13.53 -5.09 -1.38
N GLU A 66 13.20 -5.41 -0.12
CA GLU A 66 13.82 -6.53 0.60
C GLU A 66 13.41 -7.88 0.00
N ASN A 67 12.15 -8.04 -0.43
CA ASN A 67 11.72 -9.25 -1.13
C ASN A 67 12.47 -9.44 -2.47
N LEU A 68 12.66 -8.38 -3.25
CA LEU A 68 13.43 -8.42 -4.50
C LEU A 68 14.90 -8.79 -4.25
N ARG A 69 15.50 -8.24 -3.19
CA ARG A 69 16.86 -8.58 -2.77
C ARG A 69 16.96 -10.05 -2.38
N ARG A 70 16.03 -10.56 -1.58
CA ARG A 70 15.97 -11.98 -1.19
C ARG A 70 15.83 -12.90 -2.41
N GLN A 71 14.95 -12.56 -3.35
CA GLN A 71 14.80 -13.32 -4.59
C GLN A 71 16.10 -13.37 -5.39
N THR A 72 16.84 -12.26 -5.47
CA THR A 72 18.13 -12.20 -6.17
C THR A 72 19.17 -13.16 -5.56
N VAL A 73 19.22 -13.24 -4.23
CA VAL A 73 20.12 -14.17 -3.52
C VAL A 73 19.74 -15.62 -3.79
N LEU A 74 18.45 -15.96 -3.71
CA LEU A 74 17.95 -17.31 -3.98
C LEU A 74 18.22 -17.74 -5.42
N ASN A 75 17.99 -16.88 -6.40
CA ASN A 75 18.25 -17.18 -7.81
C ASN A 75 19.72 -17.48 -8.07
N ARG A 76 20.63 -16.71 -7.44
CA ARG A 76 22.08 -16.96 -7.53
C ARG A 76 22.45 -18.30 -6.91
N PHE A 77 21.92 -18.62 -5.73
CA PHE A 77 22.21 -19.88 -5.05
C PHE A 77 21.69 -21.10 -5.82
N LEU A 78 20.49 -21.00 -6.40
CA LEU A 78 19.83 -22.09 -7.11
C LEU A 78 20.26 -22.23 -8.59
N SER A 79 21.21 -21.41 -9.07
CA SER A 79 21.70 -21.41 -10.47
C SER A 79 20.58 -21.31 -11.53
N GLY A 80 19.44 -20.71 -11.17
CA GLY A 80 18.26 -20.63 -12.01
C GLY A 80 17.95 -19.19 -12.42
N GLN A 81 17.54 -18.99 -13.68
CA GLN A 81 16.81 -17.79 -14.06
C GLN A 81 15.36 -17.95 -13.58
N SER A 82 15.04 -17.36 -12.43
CA SER A 82 13.66 -17.35 -11.95
C SER A 82 12.87 -16.25 -12.66
N PRO A 83 11.64 -16.53 -13.14
CA PRO A 83 10.81 -15.52 -13.76
C PRO A 83 10.53 -14.38 -12.77
N LYS A 84 10.30 -13.16 -13.29
CA LYS A 84 9.86 -12.03 -12.45
C LYS A 84 8.51 -12.38 -11.83
N VAL A 85 8.48 -12.53 -10.51
CA VAL A 85 7.24 -12.80 -9.76
C VAL A 85 6.67 -11.47 -9.25
N PRO A 86 5.38 -11.17 -9.52
CA PRO A 86 4.73 -9.98 -8.97
C PRO A 86 4.70 -9.99 -7.44
N TYR A 87 4.80 -8.81 -6.83
CA TYR A 87 4.55 -8.64 -5.41
C TYR A 87 3.05 -8.39 -5.19
N ILE A 88 2.40 -9.21 -4.38
CA ILE A 88 0.95 -9.15 -4.15
C ILE A 88 0.66 -8.45 -2.82
N ILE A 89 -0.21 -7.44 -2.85
CA ILE A 89 -0.74 -6.75 -1.67
C ILE A 89 -2.25 -7.01 -1.63
N SER A 90 -2.76 -7.54 -0.53
CA SER A 90 -4.19 -7.73 -0.32
C SER A 90 -4.74 -6.66 0.64
N ILE A 91 -5.94 -6.15 0.34
CA ILE A 91 -6.65 -5.17 1.16
C ILE A 91 -8.00 -5.76 1.53
N ALA A 92 -8.23 -6.01 2.82
CA ALA A 92 -9.42 -6.65 3.36
C ALA A 92 -10.17 -5.72 4.34
N GLY A 93 -11.40 -6.09 4.70
CA GLY A 93 -12.26 -5.28 5.57
C GLY A 93 -13.75 -5.35 5.19
N SER A 94 -14.60 -4.78 6.04
CA SER A 94 -16.06 -4.80 5.87
C SER A 94 -16.53 -4.06 4.60
N VAL A 95 -17.77 -4.31 4.18
CA VAL A 95 -18.43 -3.54 3.12
C VAL A 95 -18.52 -2.07 3.55
N ALA A 96 -18.33 -1.14 2.60
CA ALA A 96 -18.35 0.31 2.81
C ALA A 96 -17.27 0.90 3.74
N VAL A 97 -16.29 0.13 4.21
CA VAL A 97 -15.18 0.66 5.06
C VAL A 97 -14.12 1.47 4.29
N GLY A 98 -14.25 1.61 2.96
CA GLY A 98 -13.30 2.39 2.15
C GLY A 98 -12.16 1.59 1.47
N LYS A 99 -12.23 0.25 1.41
CA LYS A 99 -11.17 -0.61 0.81
C LYS A 99 -10.77 -0.17 -0.60
N SER A 100 -11.74 0.05 -1.49
CA SER A 100 -11.50 0.39 -2.90
C SER A 100 -10.74 1.70 -3.03
N THR A 101 -10.98 2.62 -2.11
CA THR A 101 -10.37 3.95 -2.10
C THR A 101 -8.96 3.90 -1.57
N SER A 102 -8.74 3.23 -0.44
CA SER A 102 -7.37 2.94 0.02
C SER A 102 -6.55 2.21 -1.05
N ALA A 103 -7.16 1.28 -1.79
CA ALA A 103 -6.49 0.55 -2.86
C ALA A 103 -6.08 1.45 -4.04
N ARG A 104 -6.97 2.33 -4.51
CA ARG A 104 -6.67 3.30 -5.59
C ARG A 104 -5.60 4.30 -5.19
N ILE A 105 -5.63 4.79 -3.94
CA ILE A 105 -4.61 5.68 -3.39
C ILE A 105 -3.24 4.99 -3.38
N LEU A 106 -3.17 3.77 -2.81
CA LEU A 106 -1.94 2.99 -2.75
C LEU A 106 -1.41 2.65 -4.16
N GLN A 107 -2.30 2.28 -5.09
CA GLN A 107 -1.93 2.01 -6.48
C GLN A 107 -1.22 3.22 -7.11
N SER A 108 -1.81 4.41 -6.99
CA SER A 108 -1.21 5.64 -7.53
C SER A 108 0.12 5.97 -6.88
N LEU A 109 0.18 5.94 -5.55
CA LEU A 109 1.39 6.24 -4.78
C LEU A 109 2.55 5.28 -5.09
N LEU A 110 2.26 3.98 -5.22
CA LEU A 110 3.26 2.97 -5.54
C LEU A 110 3.71 3.03 -7.00
N SER A 111 2.84 3.45 -7.93
CA SER A 111 3.18 3.60 -9.35
C SER A 111 4.20 4.71 -9.60
N HIS A 112 4.15 5.78 -8.80
CA HIS A 112 4.99 6.98 -8.96
C HIS A 112 6.21 7.03 -8.02
N TRP A 113 6.54 5.92 -7.36
CA TRP A 113 7.58 5.88 -6.34
C TRP A 113 8.99 5.71 -6.94
N PRO A 114 9.93 6.62 -6.64
CA PRO A 114 10.92 7.30 -7.51
C PRO A 114 11.11 6.87 -8.98
N ASN A 115 11.02 5.58 -9.29
CA ASN A 115 11.05 5.03 -10.64
C ASN A 115 9.67 4.44 -10.96
N GLU A 116 9.15 4.67 -12.16
CA GLU A 116 7.83 4.14 -12.53
C GLU A 116 7.76 2.62 -12.39
N ARG A 117 6.70 2.15 -11.73
CA ARG A 117 6.39 0.73 -11.54
C ARG A 117 5.00 0.45 -12.08
N LYS A 118 4.84 -0.70 -12.74
CA LYS A 118 3.51 -1.19 -13.11
C LYS A 118 2.81 -1.72 -11.84
N VAL A 119 1.69 -1.10 -11.47
CA VAL A 119 0.86 -1.53 -10.34
C VAL A 119 -0.57 -1.75 -10.81
N ASP A 120 -0.96 -3.01 -10.90
CA ASP A 120 -2.31 -3.42 -11.28
C ASP A 120 -3.21 -3.54 -10.03
N LEU A 121 -4.50 -3.22 -10.18
CA LEU A 121 -5.51 -3.34 -9.13
C LEU A 121 -6.63 -4.28 -9.59
N ILE A 122 -6.90 -5.32 -8.81
CA ILE A 122 -7.94 -6.32 -9.06
C ILE A 122 -8.85 -6.39 -7.83
N THR A 123 -10.17 -6.31 -8.03
CA THR A 123 -11.16 -6.53 -6.98
C THR A 123 -11.64 -7.98 -6.98
N THR A 124 -11.93 -8.53 -5.79
CA THR A 124 -12.43 -9.91 -5.67
C THR A 124 -13.89 -10.06 -6.09
N ASP A 125 -14.63 -8.95 -6.19
CA ASP A 125 -16.05 -8.95 -6.56
C ASP A 125 -16.26 -9.47 -8.00
N GLY A 126 -15.26 -9.32 -8.87
CA GLY A 126 -15.27 -9.88 -10.23
C GLY A 126 -15.16 -11.41 -10.29
N PHE A 127 -14.93 -12.08 -9.14
CA PHE A 127 -14.88 -13.53 -9.02
C PHE A 127 -16.14 -14.12 -8.39
N LEU A 128 -17.16 -13.29 -8.11
CA LEU A 128 -18.46 -13.79 -7.66
C LEU A 128 -19.16 -14.55 -8.79
N TYR A 129 -19.96 -15.54 -8.44
CA TYR A 129 -20.78 -16.26 -9.42
C TYR A 129 -21.73 -15.29 -10.14
N PRO A 130 -21.97 -15.47 -11.45
CA PRO A 130 -23.00 -14.75 -12.16
C PRO A 130 -24.38 -14.97 -11.52
N LEU A 131 -25.25 -13.97 -11.59
CA LEU A 131 -26.66 -14.17 -11.23
C LEU A 131 -27.27 -15.17 -12.21
N GLU A 132 -27.95 -16.20 -11.71
CA GLU A 132 -28.73 -17.11 -12.54
C GLU A 132 -29.92 -16.35 -13.14
N ASN A 133 -30.09 -16.44 -14.46
CA ASN A 133 -31.24 -15.87 -15.19
C ASN A 133 -32.47 -16.76 -15.07
#